data_AF-A0A1H7DMC3-F1
#
_entry.id   AF-A0A1H7DMC3-F1
#
_cell.length_a   1.000
_cell.length_b   1.000
_cell.length_c   1.000
_cell.angle_alpha   90.00
_cell.angle_beta   90.00
_cell.angle_gamma   90.00
#
_symmetry.space_group_name_H-M   'P 1'
#
loop_
_entity.id
_entity.type
_entity.pdbx_description
1 polymer ?
#
loop_
_entity_poly.entity_id
_entity_poly.type
_entity_poly.pdbx_seq_one_letter_code
_entity_poly.pdbx_strand_id
1 'polypeptide(L)'
;MALDLTHTASIFKTDILSAVKNVTSKDLPAAAGFAQSQLQSLAQQSALVAGMIEANAFTPAEQIFYLDGLEQMAKGFAQTVIQVIEIEIEKLINAVVSAIYDAINSVAGVALVAPRVTA
;
A
#
# COMPACT_ATOMS: atom_id res chain seq x y z
N MET A 1 -22.29 -7.07 36.60
CA MET A 1 -22.89 -8.09 35.71
C MET A 1 -21.75 -8.74 34.95
N ALA A 2 -21.81 -10.06 34.72
CA ALA A 2 -20.87 -10.72 33.83
C ALA A 2 -21.09 -10.23 32.39
N LEU A 3 -20.02 -10.12 31.60
CA LEU A 3 -20.09 -9.75 30.20
C LEU A 3 -20.82 -10.84 29.40
N ASP A 4 -21.77 -10.43 28.56
CA ASP A 4 -22.30 -11.29 27.50
C ASP A 4 -21.23 -11.42 26.41
N LEU A 5 -20.56 -12.57 26.38
CA LEU A 5 -19.46 -12.84 25.46
C LEU A 5 -19.91 -12.88 24.00
N THR A 6 -21.15 -13.30 23.73
CA THR A 6 -21.70 -13.36 22.37
C THR A 6 -21.97 -11.96 21.84
N HIS A 7 -22.63 -11.12 22.65
CA HIS A 7 -22.86 -9.73 22.30
C HIS A 7 -21.54 -8.96 22.16
N THR A 8 -20.60 -9.16 23.09
CA THR A 8 -19.27 -8.54 23.07
C THR A 8 -18.50 -8.92 21.81
N ALA A 9 -18.44 -10.21 21.45
CA ALA A 9 -17.76 -10.64 20.23
C ALA A 9 -18.37 -10.00 18.95
N SER A 10 -19.68 -9.74 18.95
CA SER A 10 -20.36 -9.04 17.84
C SER A 10 -19.93 -7.58 17.71
N ILE A 11 -19.73 -6.88 18.82
CA ILE A 11 -19.21 -5.49 18.83
C ILE A 11 -17.81 -5.48 18.21
N PHE A 12 -16.90 -6.31 18.72
CA PHE A 12 -15.52 -6.40 18.21
C PHE A 12 -15.50 -6.70 16.71
N LYS A 13 -16.30 -7.67 16.26
CA LYS A 13 -16.39 -8.00 14.83
C LYS A 13 -16.81 -6.80 13.99
N THR A 14 -17.79 -6.02 14.46
CA THR A 14 -18.32 -4.87 13.74
C THR A 14 -17.31 -3.73 13.68
N ASP A 15 -16.64 -3.45 14.79
CA ASP A 15 -15.66 -2.36 14.89
C ASP A 15 -14.42 -2.67 14.07
N ILE A 16 -13.89 -3.91 14.18
CA ILE A 16 -12.77 -4.38 13.35
C ILE A 16 -13.14 -4.32 11.87
N LEU A 17 -14.31 -4.81 11.47
CA LEU A 17 -14.73 -4.78 10.07
C LEU A 17 -14.86 -3.35 9.54
N SER A 18 -15.34 -2.43 10.37
CA SER A 18 -15.46 -1.02 10.00
C SER A 18 -14.10 -0.36 9.83
N ALA A 19 -13.15 -0.64 10.74
CA ALA A 19 -11.78 -0.16 10.63
C ALA A 19 -11.07 -0.68 9.37
N VAL A 20 -11.20 -1.98 9.09
CA VAL A 20 -10.67 -2.60 7.86
C VAL A 20 -11.26 -1.95 6.62
N LYS A 21 -12.59 -1.77 6.57
CA LYS A 21 -13.25 -1.10 5.45
C LYS A 21 -12.72 0.31 5.25
N ASN A 22 -12.58 1.11 6.31
CA ASN A 22 -12.12 2.49 6.20
C ASN A 22 -10.72 2.60 5.57
N VAL A 23 -9.79 1.73 5.96
CA VAL A 23 -8.44 1.68 5.36
C VAL A 23 -8.52 1.22 3.90
N THR A 24 -9.13 0.07 3.67
CA THR A 24 -9.14 -0.58 2.33
C THR A 24 -9.96 0.17 1.28
N SER A 25 -11.00 0.90 1.67
CA SER A 25 -11.85 1.65 0.72
C SER A 25 -11.16 2.90 0.17
N LYS A 26 -10.23 3.48 0.93
CA LYS A 26 -9.63 4.78 0.62
C LYS A 26 -8.22 4.62 0.06
N ASP A 27 -7.39 3.86 0.76
CA ASP A 27 -5.95 3.91 0.51
C ASP A 27 -5.51 2.89 -0.55
N LEU A 28 -6.18 1.73 -0.63
CA LEU A 28 -5.89 0.71 -1.65
C LEU A 28 -6.13 1.20 -3.10
N PRO A 29 -7.25 1.90 -3.42
CA PRO A 29 -7.41 2.49 -4.74
C PRO A 29 -6.35 3.54 -5.07
N ALA A 30 -5.90 4.33 -4.09
CA ALA A 30 -4.85 5.33 -4.29
C ALA A 30 -3.49 4.66 -4.60
N ALA A 31 -3.13 3.63 -3.85
CA ALA A 31 -1.94 2.82 -4.10
C ALA A 31 -1.96 2.16 -5.50
N ALA A 32 -3.12 1.60 -5.88
CA ALA A 32 -3.30 1.00 -7.20
C ALA A 32 -3.18 2.04 -8.33
N GLY A 33 -3.79 3.22 -8.18
CA GLY A 33 -3.70 4.31 -9.14
C GLY A 33 -2.27 4.83 -9.32
N PHE A 34 -1.52 4.95 -8.22
CA PHE A 34 -0.10 5.30 -8.27
C PHE A 34 0.72 4.25 -9.06
N ALA A 35 0.56 2.96 -8.74
CA ALA A 35 1.26 1.89 -9.44
C ALA A 35 0.93 1.88 -10.94
N GLN A 36 -0.33 2.10 -11.30
CA GLN A 36 -0.76 2.18 -12.70
C GLN A 36 -0.10 3.36 -13.44
N SER A 37 -0.02 4.54 -12.81
CA SER A 37 0.64 5.72 -13.38
C SER A 37 2.14 5.49 -13.61
N GLN A 38 2.83 4.84 -12.67
CA GLN A 38 4.24 4.52 -12.80
C GLN A 38 4.49 3.50 -13.91
N LEU A 39 3.65 2.45 -13.98
CA LEU A 39 3.73 1.45 -15.04
C LEU A 39 3.50 2.08 -16.43
N GLN A 40 2.53 2.99 -16.55
CA GLN A 40 2.28 3.71 -17.79
C GLN A 40 3.49 4.54 -18.23
N SER A 41 4.14 5.22 -17.28
CA SER A 41 5.34 6.01 -17.56
C SER A 41 6.51 5.14 -18.03
N LEU A 42 6.72 3.98 -17.38
CA LEU A 42 7.72 3.01 -17.80
C LEU A 42 7.44 2.45 -19.20
N ALA A 43 6.18 2.16 -19.51
CA ALA A 43 5.77 1.69 -20.83
C ALA A 43 6.01 2.75 -21.92
N GLN A 44 5.67 4.02 -21.65
CA GLN A 44 5.93 5.13 -22.57
C GLN A 44 7.43 5.34 -22.82
N GLN A 45 8.24 5.31 -21.77
CA GLN A 45 9.69 5.44 -21.91
C GLN A 45 10.28 4.26 -22.70
N SER A 46 9.82 3.04 -22.45
CA SER A 46 10.23 1.85 -23.20
C SER A 46 9.88 1.97 -24.69
N ALA A 47 8.68 2.46 -25.01
CA ALA A 47 8.25 2.67 -26.39
C ALA A 47 9.10 3.74 -27.11
N LEU A 48 9.46 4.82 -26.42
CA LEU A 48 10.34 5.86 -26.95
C LEU A 48 11.72 5.27 -27.30
N VAL A 49 12.33 4.55 -26.36
CA VAL A 49 13.64 3.91 -26.57
C VAL A 49 13.58 2.93 -27.75
N ALA A 50 12.52 2.12 -27.84
CA ALA A 50 12.33 1.21 -28.97
C ALA A 50 12.24 1.93 -30.32
N GLY A 51 11.47 3.03 -30.40
CA GLY A 51 11.36 3.83 -31.62
C GLY A 51 12.67 4.48 -32.04
N MET A 52 13.48 4.94 -31.08
CA MET A 52 14.80 5.52 -31.36
C MET A 52 15.81 4.47 -31.85
N ILE A 53 15.73 3.24 -31.33
CA ILE A 53 16.53 2.11 -31.82
C ILE A 53 16.13 1.77 -33.27
N GLU A 54 14.84 1.66 -33.55
CA GLU A 54 14.32 1.36 -34.89
C GLU A 54 14.73 2.44 -35.92
N ALA A 55 14.69 3.71 -35.52
CA ALA A 55 15.14 4.84 -36.32
C ALA A 55 16.67 4.93 -36.49
N ASN A 56 17.46 4.03 -35.89
CA ASN A 56 18.93 4.11 -35.83
C ASN A 56 19.44 5.47 -35.31
N ALA A 57 18.70 6.07 -34.39
CA ALA A 57 18.97 7.41 -33.88
C ALA A 57 19.98 7.44 -32.73
N PHE A 58 20.38 6.28 -32.21
CA PHE A 58 21.37 6.17 -31.13
C PHE A 58 22.74 5.73 -31.66
N THR A 59 23.79 6.29 -31.06
CA THR A 59 25.10 5.65 -31.04
C THR A 59 25.07 4.39 -30.17
N PRO A 60 26.04 3.46 -30.31
CA PRO A 60 26.09 2.26 -29.47
C PRO A 60 26.16 2.57 -27.96
N ALA A 61 26.84 3.64 -27.56
CA ALA A 61 26.95 4.04 -26.16
C ALA A 61 25.62 4.57 -25.61
N GLU A 62 24.90 5.39 -26.39
CA GLU A 62 23.58 5.90 -26.01
C GLU A 62 22.56 4.77 -25.89
N GLN A 63 22.58 3.80 -26.81
CA GLN A 63 21.70 2.64 -26.75
C GLN A 63 21.87 1.88 -25.43
N ILE A 64 23.11 1.59 -25.01
CA ILE A 64 23.39 0.93 -23.73
C ILE A 64 22.90 1.79 -22.57
N PHE A 65 23.22 3.08 -22.56
CA PHE A 65 22.79 4.01 -21.51
C PHE A 65 21.27 4.03 -21.32
N TYR A 66 20.49 4.11 -22.40
CA TYR A 66 19.04 4.13 -22.31
C TYR A 66 18.45 2.78 -21.88
N LEU A 67 19.02 1.67 -22.32
CA LEU A 67 18.60 0.33 -21.88
C LEU A 67 18.89 0.10 -20.39
N ASP A 68 20.06 0.51 -19.90
CA ASP A 68 20.40 0.48 -18.49
C ASP A 68 19.45 1.39 -17.67
N GLY A 69 19.10 2.55 -18.23
CA GLY A 69 18.10 3.45 -17.65
C GLY A 69 16.72 2.79 -17.48
N LEU A 70 16.25 2.04 -18.49
CA LEU A 70 15.00 1.29 -18.39
C LEU A 70 15.05 0.22 -17.30
N GLU A 71 16.18 -0.49 -17.16
CA GLU A 71 16.37 -1.47 -16.09
C GLU A 71 16.29 -0.80 -14.71
N GLN A 72 16.95 0.36 -14.53
CA GLN A 72 16.88 1.11 -13.27
C GLN A 72 15.46 1.60 -12.98
N MET A 73 14.73 2.09 -13.99
CA MET A 73 13.33 2.49 -13.82
C MET A 73 12.44 1.31 -13.41
N ALA A 74 12.65 0.12 -14.00
CA ALA A 74 11.91 -1.08 -13.63
C ALA A 74 12.20 -1.51 -12.17
N LYS A 75 13.46 -1.45 -11.73
CA LYS A 75 13.85 -1.70 -10.34
C LYS A 75 13.20 -0.70 -9.38
N GLY A 76 13.27 0.59 -9.70
CA GLY A 76 12.67 1.65 -8.89
C GLY A 76 11.15 1.52 -8.78
N PHE A 77 10.48 1.17 -9.89
CA PHE A 77 9.05 0.87 -9.90
C PHE A 77 8.72 -0.27 -8.91
N ALA A 78 9.40 -1.41 -9.00
CA ALA A 78 9.14 -2.56 -8.14
C ALA A 78 9.38 -2.22 -6.65
N GLN A 79 10.47 -1.52 -6.33
CA GLN A 79 10.78 -1.09 -4.97
C GLN A 79 9.70 -0.16 -4.41
N THR A 80 9.26 0.81 -5.21
CA THR A 80 8.25 1.77 -4.77
C THR A 80 6.90 1.08 -4.54
N VAL A 81 6.51 0.15 -5.41
CA VAL A 81 5.28 -0.64 -5.22
C VAL A 81 5.32 -1.43 -3.93
N ILE A 82 6.44 -2.09 -3.62
CA ILE A 82 6.62 -2.85 -2.37
C ILE A 82 6.46 -1.93 -1.15
N GLN A 83 7.16 -0.79 -1.14
CA GLN A 83 7.08 0.18 -0.03
C GLN A 83 5.66 0.71 0.18
N VAL A 84 4.94 1.03 -0.90
CA VAL A 84 3.54 1.46 -0.80
C VAL A 84 2.68 0.36 -0.19
N ILE A 85 2.85 -0.90 -0.61
CA ILE A 85 2.10 -2.03 -0.05
C ILE A 85 2.42 -2.24 1.43
N GLU A 86 3.69 -2.16 1.83
CA GLU A 86 4.12 -2.28 3.23
C GLU A 86 3.43 -1.24 4.11
N ILE A 87 3.41 0.03 3.69
CA ILE A 87 2.72 1.12 4.40
C ILE A 87 1.22 0.82 4.54
N GLU A 88 0.57 0.30 3.50
CA GLU A 88 -0.85 -0.05 3.57
C GLU A 88 -1.15 -1.22 4.53
N ILE A 89 -0.23 -2.19 4.61
CA ILE A 89 -0.30 -3.28 5.58
C ILE A 89 -0.14 -2.73 7.01
N GLU A 90 0.83 -1.85 7.24
CA GLU A 90 1.06 -1.22 8.55
C GLU A 90 -0.16 -0.42 9.02
N LYS A 91 -0.76 0.39 8.13
CA LYS A 91 -2.00 1.11 8.42
C LYS A 91 -3.14 0.16 8.77
N LEU A 92 -3.29 -0.93 8.03
CA LEU A 92 -4.33 -1.93 8.29
C LEU A 92 -4.15 -2.57 9.68
N ILE A 93 -2.92 -2.96 10.03
CA ILE A 93 -2.61 -3.52 11.35
C ILE A 93 -2.94 -2.50 12.44
N ASN A 94 -2.48 -1.26 12.28
CA ASN A 94 -2.73 -0.19 13.24
C ASN A 94 -4.22 0.10 13.42
N ALA A 95 -5.01 0.08 12.34
CA ALA A 95 -6.45 0.29 12.40
C ALA A 95 -7.17 -0.86 13.14
N VAL A 96 -6.79 -2.11 12.88
CA VAL A 96 -7.34 -3.29 13.56
C VAL A 96 -6.99 -3.27 15.05
N VAL A 97 -5.73 -3.02 15.39
CA VAL A 97 -5.29 -2.95 16.79
C VAL A 97 -5.99 -1.82 17.53
N SER A 98 -6.13 -0.65 16.91
CA SER A 98 -6.86 0.47 17.51
C SER A 98 -8.32 0.11 17.76
N ALA A 99 -9.01 -0.50 16.78
CA ALA A 99 -10.40 -0.92 16.94
C ALA A 99 -10.59 -1.94 18.06
N ILE A 100 -9.66 -2.90 18.22
CA ILE A 100 -9.69 -3.85 19.34
C ILE A 100 -9.57 -3.13 20.68
N TYR A 101 -8.62 -2.21 20.81
CA TYR A 101 -8.38 -1.50 22.07
C TYR A 101 -9.52 -0.54 22.40
N ASP A 102 -10.08 0.14 21.41
CA ASP A 102 -11.25 1.00 21.59
C ASP A 102 -12.47 0.20 22.06
N ALA A 103 -12.70 -0.99 21.48
CA ALA A 103 -13.75 -1.88 21.92
C ALA A 103 -13.52 -2.38 23.36
N ILE A 104 -12.28 -2.75 23.73
CA ILE A 104 -11.94 -3.12 25.12
C ILE A 104 -12.21 -1.96 26.07
N ASN A 105 -11.74 -0.74 25.74
CA ASN A 105 -11.93 0.46 26.56
C ASN A 105 -13.42 0.74 26.78
N SER A 106 -14.23 0.63 25.73
CA SER A 106 -15.68 0.82 25.81
C SER A 106 -16.38 -0.24 26.65
N VAL A 107 -16.03 -1.51 26.48
CA VAL A 107 -16.74 -2.63 27.12
C VAL A 107 -16.30 -2.83 28.58
N ALA A 108 -15.03 -2.63 28.88
CA ALA A 108 -14.47 -2.82 30.21
C ALA A 108 -14.40 -1.53 31.05
N GLY A 109 -14.68 -0.37 30.46
CA GLY A 109 -14.63 0.92 31.16
C GLY A 109 -13.20 1.31 31.57
N VAL A 110 -12.22 0.99 30.73
CA VAL A 110 -10.79 1.25 30.97
C VAL A 110 -10.24 2.22 29.92
N ALA A 111 -9.00 2.69 30.13
CA ALA A 111 -8.32 3.62 29.22
C ALA A 111 -6.93 3.08 28.84
N LEU A 112 -6.92 2.00 28.05
CA LEU A 112 -5.71 1.42 27.48
C LEU A 112 -5.26 2.19 26.25
N VAL A 113 -3.94 2.29 26.06
CA VAL A 113 -3.33 2.88 24.86
C VAL A 113 -2.96 1.76 23.89
N ALA A 114 -3.45 1.84 22.66
CA ALA A 114 -3.14 0.88 21.62
C ALA A 114 -1.66 0.97 21.20
N PRO A 115 -0.94 -0.16 21.11
CA PRO A 115 0.40 -0.17 20.52
C PRO A 115 0.33 0.12 19.02
N ARG A 116 1.37 0.74 18.47
CA ARG A 116 1.48 1.01 17.04
C ARG A 116 2.64 0.22 16.44
N VAL A 117 2.38 -0.38 15.29
CA VAL A 117 3.43 -0.85 14.39
C VAL A 117 3.87 0.39 13.61
N THR A 118 5.17 0.65 13.60
CA THR A 118 5.78 1.85 13.00
C THR A 118 5.34 2.06 11.55
N ALA A 119 5.28 3.34 11.16
CA ALA A 119 5.88 3.82 9.92
C ALA A 119 7.03 4.76 10.33
#